data_AF-A0A2D8V9A3-F1
#
_entry.id   AF-A0A2D8V9A3-F1
#
_cell.length_a   1.000
_cell.length_b   1.000
_cell.length_c   1.000
_cell.angle_alpha   90.00
_cell.angle_beta   90.00
_cell.angle_gamma   90.00
#
_symmetry.space_group_name_H-M   'P 1'
#
loop_
_entity.id
_entity.type
_entity.pdbx_description
1 polymer ?
#
loop_
_entity_poly.entity_id
_entity_poly.type
_entity_poly.pdbx_seq_one_letter_code
_entity_poly.pdbx_strand_id
1 'polypeptide(L)'
;MFSLPMINFKELKLFFSFILLTSFIFAEPTDGCDIDNFSLYVTSDGKVLYKSSEQIAGFQFDVDGIGGPSNNAYLGDAYGGDAEEAGFTVSTGSYSGTVIGFSFTGSTVPAGCGLLTTLESNIQFSSLSSIIVSNIEGEDLDFNFYIYENNDECQSNEYDCLGVCDGLA
;
A
#
# COMPACT_ATOMS: atom_id res chain seq x y z
N MET A 1 12.81 -40.67 6.43
CA MET A 1 12.50 -40.88 7.86
C MET A 1 13.43 -39.96 8.64
N PHE A 2 13.03 -38.70 8.81
CA PHE A 2 13.83 -37.70 9.52
C PHE A 2 13.46 -37.73 11.01
N SER A 3 14.45 -37.99 11.85
CA SER A 3 14.32 -37.99 13.31
C SER A 3 14.29 -36.54 13.80
N LEU A 4 13.17 -36.10 14.36
CA LEU A 4 13.11 -34.86 15.14
C LEU A 4 13.80 -35.09 16.49
N PRO A 5 14.72 -34.19 16.92
CA PRO A 5 15.32 -34.30 18.25
C PRO A 5 14.25 -34.05 19.32
N MET A 6 14.24 -34.90 20.35
CA MET A 6 13.31 -34.86 21.48
C MET A 6 13.67 -33.65 22.38
N ILE A 7 12.87 -32.58 22.34
CA ILE A 7 13.11 -31.34 23.09
C ILE A 7 12.70 -31.51 24.56
N ASN A 8 13.60 -31.11 25.47
CA ASN A 8 13.43 -31.24 26.91
C ASN A 8 12.52 -30.12 27.48
N PHE A 9 11.44 -30.51 28.16
CA PHE A 9 10.38 -29.62 28.66
C PHE A 9 10.81 -28.57 29.71
N LYS A 10 12.02 -28.67 30.28
CA LYS A 10 12.53 -27.68 31.25
C LYS A 10 13.08 -26.39 30.62
N GLU A 11 13.51 -26.42 29.35
CA GLU A 11 14.02 -25.25 28.61
C GLU A 11 12.91 -24.50 27.82
N LEU A 12 11.68 -25.04 27.84
CA LEU A 12 10.54 -24.58 27.05
C LEU A 12 10.04 -23.17 27.43
N LYS A 13 10.33 -22.70 28.66
CA LYS A 13 9.88 -21.39 29.14
C LYS A 13 10.69 -20.22 28.57
N LEU A 14 11.94 -20.42 28.17
CA LEU A 14 12.79 -19.36 27.61
C LEU A 14 12.68 -19.27 26.09
N PHE A 15 12.45 -20.40 25.39
CA PHE A 15 12.19 -20.41 23.95
C PHE A 15 10.86 -19.75 23.57
N PHE A 16 9.81 -19.91 24.39
CA PHE A 16 8.52 -19.26 24.12
C PHE A 16 8.56 -17.75 24.35
N SER A 17 9.49 -17.26 25.20
CA SER A 17 9.71 -15.82 25.43
C SER A 17 10.52 -15.16 24.32
N PHE A 18 11.38 -15.91 23.62
CA PHE A 18 12.21 -15.39 22.52
C PHE A 18 11.50 -15.48 21.16
N ILE A 19 10.62 -16.47 20.97
CA ILE A 19 9.71 -16.55 19.80
C ILE A 19 8.64 -15.44 19.82
N LEU A 20 8.43 -14.77 20.97
CA LEU A 20 7.48 -13.67 21.11
C LEU A 20 8.10 -12.27 20.92
N LEU A 21 9.37 -12.17 20.49
CA LEU A 21 10.08 -10.90 20.31
C LEU A 21 10.57 -10.63 18.88
N THR A 22 10.34 -11.54 17.93
CA THR A 22 10.78 -11.37 16.53
C THR A 22 9.64 -11.10 15.54
N SER A 23 8.45 -10.73 16.02
CA SER A 23 7.52 -10.01 15.15
C SER A 23 8.08 -8.60 14.95
N PHE A 24 9.08 -8.47 14.09
CA PHE A 24 9.33 -7.22 13.38
C PHE A 24 8.07 -6.97 12.56
N ILE A 25 7.11 -6.26 13.15
CA ILE A 25 5.97 -5.72 12.44
C ILE A 25 6.54 -4.56 11.64
N PHE A 26 6.99 -4.84 10.42
CA PHE A 26 7.24 -3.81 9.42
C PHE A 26 5.86 -3.23 9.08
N ALA A 27 5.58 -2.03 9.59
CA ALA A 27 4.29 -1.39 9.38
C ALA A 27 4.33 -0.61 8.07
N GLU A 28 3.54 -1.06 7.09
CA GLU A 28 3.19 -0.25 5.92
C GLU A 28 2.53 1.07 6.35
N PRO A 29 2.60 2.14 5.53
CA PRO A 29 1.83 3.36 5.77
C PRO A 29 0.36 3.04 6.05
N THR A 30 -0.15 3.52 7.18
CA THR A 30 -1.55 3.29 7.59
C THR A 30 -2.44 4.50 7.36
N ASP A 31 -1.84 5.66 7.11
CA ASP A 31 -2.52 6.94 6.88
C ASP A 31 -1.91 7.63 5.65
N GLY A 32 -2.75 8.16 4.77
CA GLY A 32 -2.29 8.94 3.60
C GLY A 32 -1.54 10.21 4.01
N CYS A 33 -1.67 10.67 5.25
CA CYS A 33 -0.92 11.82 5.72
C CYS A 33 0.58 11.53 5.92
N ASP A 34 0.96 10.24 6.00
CA ASP A 34 2.34 9.78 6.18
C ASP A 34 3.12 9.66 4.86
N ILE A 35 2.47 9.78 3.71
CA ILE A 35 3.12 9.73 2.39
C ILE A 35 3.45 11.12 1.84
N ASP A 36 4.15 11.17 0.72
CA ASP A 36 4.53 12.42 0.06
C ASP A 36 3.34 13.09 -0.65
N ASN A 37 3.46 14.40 -0.89
CA ASN A 37 2.44 15.13 -1.63
C ASN A 37 2.37 14.64 -3.09
N PHE A 38 1.18 14.68 -3.69
CA PHE A 38 0.91 14.15 -5.04
C PHE A 38 1.36 12.69 -5.17
N SER A 39 0.99 11.86 -4.19
CA SER A 39 1.33 10.45 -4.19
C SER A 39 0.13 9.57 -3.86
N LEU A 40 0.14 8.36 -4.42
CA LEU A 40 -0.73 7.25 -4.03
C LEU A 40 0.08 6.14 -3.40
N TYR A 41 -0.49 5.46 -2.42
CA TYR A 41 0.02 4.20 -1.89
C TYR A 41 -1.11 3.18 -1.86
N VAL A 42 -0.80 1.91 -2.08
CA VAL A 42 -1.76 0.81 -1.88
C VAL A 42 -1.24 -0.08 -0.78
N THR A 43 -2.03 -0.22 0.28
CA THR A 43 -1.72 -1.16 1.36
C THR A 43 -1.94 -2.59 0.91
N SER A 44 -1.31 -3.54 1.59
CA SER A 44 -1.45 -4.97 1.32
C SER A 44 -2.90 -5.48 1.43
N ASP A 45 -3.74 -4.80 2.22
CA ASP A 45 -5.18 -5.05 2.38
C ASP A 45 -6.09 -4.25 1.42
N GLY A 46 -5.52 -3.52 0.48
CA GLY A 46 -6.26 -2.90 -0.64
C GLY A 46 -6.75 -1.47 -0.39
N LYS A 47 -6.27 -0.79 0.64
CA LYS A 47 -6.57 0.63 0.85
C LYS A 47 -5.66 1.47 -0.03
N VAL A 48 -6.27 2.28 -0.89
CA VAL A 48 -5.54 3.27 -1.69
C VAL A 48 -5.48 4.57 -0.89
N LEU A 49 -4.32 4.86 -0.34
CA LEU A 49 -4.04 6.10 0.38
C LEU A 49 -3.61 7.18 -0.60
N TYR A 50 -3.94 8.42 -0.30
CA TYR A 50 -3.52 9.57 -1.10
C TYR A 50 -3.08 10.75 -0.24
N LYS A 51 -2.27 11.61 -0.84
CA LYS A 51 -2.03 12.97 -0.36
C LYS A 51 -1.89 13.93 -1.52
N SER A 52 -2.59 15.05 -1.40
CA SER A 52 -2.69 16.07 -2.43
C SER A 52 -2.85 17.45 -1.82
N SER A 53 -2.06 18.42 -2.28
CA SER A 53 -2.29 19.83 -1.98
C SER A 53 -3.38 20.45 -2.86
N GLU A 54 -3.88 19.70 -3.85
CA GLU A 54 -4.94 20.13 -4.77
C GLU A 54 -6.15 19.19 -4.74
N GLN A 55 -7.29 19.70 -5.20
CA GLN A 55 -8.50 18.89 -5.34
C GLN A 55 -8.37 17.91 -6.50
N ILE A 56 -8.88 16.70 -6.32
CA ILE A 56 -8.86 15.66 -7.36
C ILE A 56 -10.24 15.62 -8.03
N ALA A 57 -10.30 15.84 -9.34
CA ALA A 57 -11.53 15.77 -10.14
C ALA A 57 -11.71 14.42 -10.85
N GLY A 58 -10.63 13.65 -10.98
CA GLY A 58 -10.62 12.32 -11.58
C GLY A 58 -9.30 11.61 -11.30
N PHE A 59 -9.34 10.28 -11.31
CA PHE A 59 -8.14 9.46 -11.18
C PHE A 59 -8.23 8.19 -12.01
N GLN A 60 -7.08 7.73 -12.47
CA GLN A 60 -6.87 6.42 -13.05
C GLN A 60 -5.54 5.85 -12.57
N PHE A 61 -5.49 4.54 -12.35
CA PHE A 61 -4.25 3.80 -12.15
C PHE A 61 -4.47 2.33 -12.51
N ASP A 62 -3.39 1.60 -12.74
CA ASP A 62 -3.39 0.15 -12.88
C ASP A 62 -2.87 -0.49 -11.59
N VAL A 63 -3.51 -1.57 -11.15
CA VAL A 63 -3.04 -2.42 -10.05
C VAL A 63 -2.08 -3.46 -10.62
N ASP A 64 -0.83 -3.40 -10.19
CA ASP A 64 0.19 -4.36 -10.63
C ASP A 64 -0.13 -5.77 -10.11
N GLY A 65 0.28 -6.79 -10.88
CA GLY A 65 0.01 -8.19 -10.55
C GLY A 65 -1.36 -8.69 -10.99
N ILE A 66 -2.27 -7.80 -11.42
CA ILE A 66 -3.49 -8.19 -12.14
C ILE A 66 -3.14 -8.44 -13.61
N GLY A 67 -3.45 -9.62 -14.13
CA GLY A 67 -2.87 -10.06 -15.40
C GLY A 67 -3.66 -11.15 -16.10
N GLY A 68 -4.93 -10.87 -16.40
CA GLY A 68 -5.76 -11.73 -17.24
C GLY A 68 -6.01 -13.14 -16.67
N PRO A 69 -6.69 -14.03 -17.43
CA PRO A 69 -6.99 -15.39 -16.99
C PRO A 69 -5.72 -16.26 -16.78
N SER A 70 -4.54 -15.77 -17.18
CA SER A 70 -3.28 -16.51 -17.16
C SER A 70 -2.69 -16.68 -15.75
N ASN A 71 -2.89 -15.72 -14.86
CA ASN A 71 -2.40 -15.76 -13.47
C ASN A 71 -3.53 -15.92 -12.43
N ASN A 72 -4.79 -16.01 -12.87
CA ASN A 72 -5.98 -16.13 -12.04
C ASN A 72 -6.13 -15.00 -11.01
N ALA A 73 -5.41 -13.88 -11.18
CA ALA A 73 -5.56 -12.69 -10.35
C ALA A 73 -6.68 -11.83 -10.93
N TYR A 74 -7.58 -11.37 -10.08
CA TYR A 74 -8.66 -10.48 -10.49
C TYR A 74 -8.89 -9.37 -9.48
N LEU A 75 -9.36 -8.23 -9.98
CA LEU A 75 -9.84 -7.11 -9.19
C LEU A 75 -11.37 -7.23 -9.03
N GLY A 76 -11.84 -7.15 -7.80
CA GLY A 76 -13.24 -7.09 -7.43
C GLY A 76 -13.76 -5.65 -7.49
N ASP A 77 -14.63 -5.29 -6.56
CA ASP A 77 -15.20 -3.95 -6.48
C ASP A 77 -14.21 -2.94 -5.86
N ALA A 78 -14.51 -1.66 -6.07
CA ALA A 78 -13.90 -0.54 -5.37
C ALA A 78 -14.97 0.24 -4.62
N TYR A 79 -14.71 0.63 -3.36
CA TYR A 79 -15.69 1.28 -2.49
C TYR A 79 -15.07 2.12 -1.38
N GLY A 80 -15.89 2.95 -0.75
CA GLY A 80 -15.55 3.77 0.39
C GLY A 80 -14.52 4.85 0.10
N GLY A 81 -14.01 5.45 1.17
CA GLY A 81 -13.04 6.54 1.12
C GLY A 81 -13.64 7.85 0.63
N ASP A 82 -12.75 8.82 0.46
CA ASP A 82 -13.10 10.19 0.10
C ASP A 82 -13.64 10.29 -1.34
N ALA A 83 -13.34 9.31 -2.20
CA ALA A 83 -13.96 9.21 -3.52
C ALA A 83 -15.48 8.95 -3.42
N GLU A 84 -15.91 7.97 -2.62
CA GLU A 84 -17.33 7.68 -2.43
C GLU A 84 -18.04 8.83 -1.71
N GLU A 85 -17.42 9.43 -0.69
CA GLU A 85 -17.98 10.59 0.03
C GLU A 85 -18.15 11.80 -0.90
N ALA A 86 -17.22 12.03 -1.83
CA ALA A 86 -17.32 13.06 -2.86
C ALA A 86 -18.30 12.69 -4.00
N GLY A 87 -18.93 11.52 -3.96
CA GLY A 87 -19.90 11.07 -4.95
C GLY A 87 -19.28 10.63 -6.28
N PHE A 88 -18.05 10.11 -6.25
CA PHE A 88 -17.40 9.54 -7.42
C PHE A 88 -17.99 8.16 -7.74
N THR A 89 -18.04 7.85 -9.03
CA THR A 89 -18.16 6.48 -9.51
C THR A 89 -16.76 5.92 -9.68
N VAL A 90 -16.44 4.83 -8.97
CA VAL A 90 -15.17 4.11 -9.12
C VAL A 90 -15.45 2.78 -9.83
N SER A 91 -14.75 2.54 -10.93
CA SER A 91 -14.92 1.35 -11.77
C SER A 91 -13.61 0.58 -11.85
N THR A 92 -13.70 -0.75 -11.78
CA THR A 92 -12.56 -1.66 -11.82
C THR A 92 -12.62 -2.55 -13.08
N GLY A 93 -11.48 -2.70 -13.74
CA GLY A 93 -11.29 -3.67 -14.81
C GLY A 93 -10.82 -5.00 -14.24
N SER A 94 -11.76 -5.93 -14.01
CA SER A 94 -11.49 -7.14 -13.22
C SER A 94 -10.26 -7.96 -13.64
N TYR A 95 -9.92 -7.96 -14.93
CA TYR A 95 -8.77 -8.70 -15.44
C TYR A 95 -7.67 -7.80 -16.04
N SER A 96 -7.91 -6.50 -16.17
CA SER A 96 -6.91 -5.53 -16.63
C SER A 96 -6.16 -4.86 -15.47
N GLY A 97 -6.75 -4.84 -14.27
CA GLY A 97 -6.18 -4.15 -13.11
C GLY A 97 -6.47 -2.65 -13.08
N THR A 98 -7.05 -2.10 -14.15
CA THR A 98 -7.33 -0.67 -14.28
C THR A 98 -8.43 -0.24 -13.32
N VAL A 99 -8.19 0.83 -12.58
CA VAL A 99 -9.17 1.52 -11.73
C VAL A 99 -9.37 2.92 -12.27
N ILE A 100 -10.62 3.33 -12.43
CA ILE A 100 -10.99 4.68 -12.89
C ILE A 100 -12.02 5.25 -11.93
N GLY A 101 -11.76 6.43 -11.39
CA GLY A 101 -12.67 7.19 -10.54
C GLY A 101 -13.00 8.55 -11.14
N PHE A 102 -14.29 8.88 -11.24
CA PHE A 102 -14.75 10.15 -11.79
C PHE A 102 -16.11 10.58 -11.20
N SER A 103 -16.43 11.87 -11.27
CA SER A 103 -17.74 12.41 -10.86
C SER A 103 -18.60 12.82 -12.05
N PHE A 104 -19.84 12.32 -12.13
CA PHE A 104 -20.83 12.77 -13.12
C PHE A 104 -21.38 14.18 -12.86
N THR A 105 -21.18 14.71 -11.64
CA THR A 105 -21.71 16.01 -11.22
C THR A 105 -20.65 17.12 -11.24
N GLY A 106 -19.40 16.77 -11.58
CA GLY A 106 -18.26 17.69 -11.48
C GLY A 106 -17.83 17.96 -10.04
N SER A 107 -18.18 17.08 -9.10
CA SER A 107 -17.66 17.13 -7.73
C SER A 107 -16.19 16.71 -7.69
N THR A 108 -15.47 17.13 -6.67
CA THR A 108 -14.04 16.84 -6.46
C THR A 108 -13.82 16.18 -5.11
N VAL A 109 -12.79 15.33 -5.02
CA VAL A 109 -12.23 14.92 -3.73
C VAL A 109 -11.41 16.10 -3.17
N PRO A 110 -11.64 16.53 -1.93
CA PRO A 110 -10.92 17.67 -1.35
C PRO A 110 -9.40 17.48 -1.32
N ALA A 111 -8.67 18.60 -1.43
CA ALA A 111 -7.25 18.63 -1.10
C ALA A 111 -7.04 18.19 0.36
N GLY A 112 -6.01 17.40 0.61
CA GLY A 112 -5.75 16.78 1.89
C GLY A 112 -5.04 15.44 1.75
N CYS A 113 -5.19 14.61 2.75
CA CYS A 113 -4.68 13.25 2.79
C CYS A 113 -5.72 12.34 3.42
N GLY A 114 -5.73 11.07 3.02
CA GLY A 114 -6.69 10.12 3.54
C GLY A 114 -6.76 8.83 2.74
N LEU A 115 -7.90 8.16 2.87
CA LEU A 115 -8.27 6.97 2.10
C LEU A 115 -9.01 7.43 0.84
N LEU A 116 -8.43 7.22 -0.33
CA LEU A 116 -9.09 7.54 -1.59
C LEU A 116 -10.22 6.54 -1.87
N THR A 117 -9.90 5.25 -1.83
CA THR A 117 -10.85 4.15 -2.05
C THR A 117 -10.26 2.83 -1.51
N THR A 118 -11.08 1.81 -1.33
CA THR A 118 -10.67 0.43 -1.00
C THR A 118 -10.93 -0.47 -2.18
N LEU A 119 -9.98 -1.34 -2.50
CA LEU A 119 -10.04 -2.30 -3.60
C LEU A 119 -10.15 -3.72 -3.06
N GLU A 120 -10.96 -4.54 -3.73
CA GLU A 120 -11.00 -5.98 -3.47
C GLU A 120 -10.20 -6.76 -4.50
N SER A 121 -9.54 -7.82 -4.06
CA SER A 121 -8.86 -8.77 -4.94
C SER A 121 -8.69 -10.12 -4.26
N ASN A 122 -8.35 -11.14 -5.05
CA ASN A 122 -7.86 -12.42 -4.55
C ASN A 122 -6.34 -12.46 -4.36
N ILE A 123 -5.63 -11.37 -4.66
CA ILE A 123 -4.20 -11.21 -4.40
C ILE A 123 -3.96 -10.13 -3.34
N GLN A 124 -2.77 -10.12 -2.75
CA GLN A 124 -2.29 -8.97 -1.99
C GLN A 124 -1.81 -7.89 -2.95
N PHE A 125 -2.05 -6.64 -2.59
CA PHE A 125 -1.59 -5.48 -3.34
C PHE A 125 -0.14 -5.15 -2.98
N SER A 126 0.60 -4.60 -3.94
CA SER A 126 2.00 -4.22 -3.74
C SER A 126 2.36 -2.89 -4.36
N SER A 127 1.82 -2.58 -5.54
CA SER A 127 2.15 -1.37 -6.28
C SER A 127 1.05 -0.98 -7.26
N LEU A 128 1.09 0.30 -7.63
CA LEU A 128 0.24 0.90 -8.66
C LEU A 128 1.12 1.44 -9.79
N SER A 129 0.62 1.36 -11.01
CA SER A 129 1.27 1.91 -12.21
C SER A 129 0.28 2.73 -13.04
N SER A 130 0.77 3.37 -14.11
CA SER A 130 -0.06 4.18 -15.02
C SER A 130 -0.93 5.23 -14.32
N ILE A 131 -0.42 5.83 -13.24
CA ILE A 131 -1.18 6.78 -12.41
C ILE A 131 -1.41 8.07 -13.20
N ILE A 132 -2.66 8.50 -13.25
CA ILE A 132 -3.09 9.78 -13.81
C ILE A 132 -4.11 10.36 -12.83
N VAL A 133 -3.90 11.58 -12.36
CA VAL A 133 -4.82 12.25 -11.43
C VAL A 133 -5.02 13.67 -11.92
N SER A 134 -6.27 14.08 -12.11
CA SER A 134 -6.57 15.39 -12.70
C SER A 134 -7.16 16.38 -11.71
N ASN A 135 -6.84 17.66 -11.88
CA ASN A 135 -7.54 18.77 -11.23
C ASN A 135 -8.87 19.11 -11.93
N ILE A 136 -9.55 20.14 -11.46
CA ILE A 136 -10.87 20.55 -11.96
C ILE A 136 -10.81 21.14 -13.38
N GLU A 137 -9.66 21.63 -13.80
CA GLU A 137 -9.35 22.08 -15.16
C GLU A 137 -9.06 20.91 -16.12
N GLY A 138 -8.93 19.69 -15.59
CA GLY A 138 -8.57 18.50 -16.37
C GLY A 138 -7.06 18.39 -16.66
N GLU A 139 -6.24 19.16 -15.95
CA GLU A 139 -4.79 19.08 -16.01
C GLU A 139 -4.28 17.97 -15.09
N ASP A 140 -3.22 17.30 -15.50
CA ASP A 140 -2.57 16.25 -14.72
C ASP A 140 -1.80 16.85 -13.53
N LEU A 141 -1.97 16.24 -12.35
CA LEU A 141 -1.35 16.64 -11.08
C LEU A 141 -0.02 15.93 -10.80
N ASP A 142 0.51 15.16 -11.76
CA ASP A 142 1.81 14.48 -11.70
C ASP A 142 1.95 13.57 -10.46
N PHE A 143 0.91 12.75 -10.22
CA PHE A 143 0.91 11.82 -9.11
C PHE A 143 1.86 10.65 -9.34
N ASN A 144 2.57 10.26 -8.28
CA ASN A 144 3.48 9.13 -8.30
C ASN A 144 3.08 8.04 -7.30
N PHE A 145 3.56 6.82 -7.52
CA PHE A 145 3.44 5.77 -6.51
C PHE A 145 4.44 6.03 -5.38
N TYR A 146 3.97 6.08 -4.15
CA TYR A 146 4.83 6.22 -2.98
C TYR A 146 5.56 4.91 -2.72
N ILE A 147 6.90 4.93 -2.80
CA ILE A 147 7.73 3.79 -2.46
C ILE A 147 8.08 3.91 -0.99
N TYR A 148 7.52 3.02 -0.18
CA TYR A 148 7.96 2.85 1.20
C TYR A 148 9.26 2.04 1.21
N GLU A 149 10.40 2.74 1.27
CA GLU A 149 11.68 2.10 1.52
C GLU A 149 11.76 1.74 3.00
N ASN A 150 11.66 0.45 3.31
CA ASN A 150 12.11 -0.05 4.60
C ASN A 150 13.59 0.32 4.72
N ASN A 151 13.93 1.21 5.64
CA ASN A 151 15.31 1.59 5.95
C ASN A 151 16.03 0.44 6.69
N ASP A 152 15.97 -0.76 6.13
CA ASP A 152 16.67 -1.96 6.56
C ASP A 152 18.09 -2.03 5.96
N GLU A 153 18.41 -1.13 5.02
CA GLU A 153 19.78 -0.88 4.62
C GLU A 153 20.31 0.32 5.43
N CYS A 154 21.18 0.03 6.39
CA CYS A 154 21.93 1.06 7.09
C CYS A 154 22.57 2.01 6.09
N GLN A 155 22.07 3.25 5.99
CA GLN A 155 22.52 4.21 4.97
C GLN A 155 24.03 4.51 5.06
N SER A 156 24.62 4.36 6.25
CA SER A 156 26.07 4.47 6.46
C SER A 156 26.85 3.22 6.06
N ASN A 157 26.18 2.07 5.91
CA ASN A 157 26.74 0.72 5.83
C ASN A 157 27.60 0.31 7.05
N GLU A 158 27.47 1.01 8.18
CA GLU A 158 28.22 0.72 9.41
C GLU A 158 27.33 -0.01 10.42
N TYR A 159 27.67 -1.27 10.70
CA TYR A 159 27.00 -2.09 11.71
C TYR A 159 27.95 -2.40 12.86
N ASP A 160 27.46 -2.33 14.10
CA ASP A 160 28.21 -2.81 15.25
C ASP A 160 28.34 -4.35 15.27
N CYS A 161 29.08 -4.88 16.24
CA CYS A 161 29.28 -6.33 16.36
C CYS A 161 27.99 -7.12 16.69
N LEU A 162 26.89 -6.43 17.00
CA LEU A 162 25.57 -7.00 17.24
C LEU A 162 24.64 -6.82 16.03
N GLY A 163 25.12 -6.22 14.93
CA GLY A 163 24.34 -5.98 13.72
C GLY A 163 23.42 -4.76 13.82
N VAL A 164 23.69 -3.82 14.71
CA VAL A 164 22.93 -2.56 14.85
C VAL A 164 23.56 -1.48 13.98
N CYS A 165 22.77 -0.85 13.12
CA CYS A 165 23.19 0.29 12.30
C CYS A 165 23.66 1.46 13.19
N ASP A 166 24.81 2.05 12.86
CA ASP A 166 25.47 3.12 13.62
C ASP A 166 25.62 2.82 15.13
N GLY A 167 25.75 1.54 15.48
CA GLY A 167 25.96 1.11 16.85
C GLY A 167 27.33 1.55 17.40
N LEU A 168 27.40 1.72 18.73
CA LEU A 168 28.67 2.01 19.40
C LEU A 168 29.51 0.73 19.46
N ALA A 169 30.79 0.86 19.09
CA ALA A 169 31.78 -0.21 19.15
C ALA A 169 32.00 -0.76 20.58
#